data_AF-A0A558AX63-F1
#
_entry.id   AF-A0A558AX63-F1
#
_cell.length_a   1.000
_cell.length_b   1.000
_cell.length_c   1.000
_cell.angle_alpha   90.00
_cell.angle_beta   90.00
_cell.angle_gamma   90.00
#
_symmetry.space_group_name_H-M   'P 1'
#
loop_
_entity.id
_entity.type
_entity.pdbx_description
1 polymer ?
#
loop_
_entity_poly.entity_id
_entity_poly.type
_entity_poly.pdbx_seq_one_letter_code
_entity_poly.pdbx_strand_id
1 'polypeptide(L)'
;MKILAAGGIYIDQKAGTVPFIGGHEVAKLIGSHSRHTVHLHTNFSTEATQQTKVLKRSLRTYGVDPRIAGRVSASYGTIDGDTVVPGSNVFETASSNRLDKLQDIDLLVLTTDISERDFRLLLNHARRGAVPVIVFTCSEYASYSTTGIDNYVLTDSGVPEYHAHMKEISEILEAQGIIESTPVARTRRESVRPPYHAVLRVLTQLVAISALLALLTFGILYALGLTGNDETYDTYIDPDQAVDHADCSTIGECRELGDDHLEALRTYIDIDDAPHLFVENRTQTEYITYTVRDFALTDAEVHTPLPVGSEEEYAEIWDRITTFFPNEYIDTINRFELFSDGEGSMLAFVDITEAGVTFAMDIRDNQDRPSEYRTLIHEFAHVYSLPIEDFNHDDTELEYLKEDTLMADFIDRFWSQYGEAWIENKYKSDPERQAFYNNNVNDFFEPYQATNPKEDFAITFVEFVTSRMPESGSQLKNVKVRSLYEDPELVRLRVDILSNILEYEKERALNEAQGKS
;
A
#
# COMPACT_ATOMS: atom_id res chain seq x y z
N MET A 1 -17.89 -36.22 41.02
CA MET A 1 -16.56 -36.48 40.49
C MET A 1 -16.27 -35.55 39.32
N LYS A 2 -15.01 -35.18 39.15
CA LYS A 2 -14.44 -34.59 37.94
C LYS A 2 -13.79 -35.70 37.13
N ILE A 3 -14.39 -36.00 35.99
CA ILE A 3 -13.97 -37.11 35.12
C ILE A 3 -13.25 -36.51 33.91
N LEU A 4 -12.07 -37.02 33.62
CA LEU A 4 -11.41 -36.79 32.34
C LEU A 4 -11.65 -38.02 31.45
N ALA A 5 -12.43 -37.85 30.39
CA ALA A 5 -12.56 -38.86 29.34
C ALA A 5 -11.57 -38.53 28.22
N ALA A 6 -10.95 -39.55 27.62
CA ALA A 6 -10.12 -39.38 26.42
C ALA A 6 -10.54 -40.37 25.34
N GLY A 7 -10.82 -39.85 24.14
CA GLY A 7 -11.23 -40.68 23.02
C GLY A 7 -11.25 -39.98 21.67
N GLY A 8 -11.09 -40.81 20.64
CA GLY A 8 -11.02 -40.41 19.25
C GLY A 8 -12.37 -40.01 18.66
N ILE A 9 -12.28 -39.29 17.55
CA ILE A 9 -13.44 -38.85 16.75
C ILE A 9 -13.24 -39.37 15.32
N TYR A 10 -14.21 -40.15 14.88
CA TYR A 10 -14.27 -40.72 13.54
C TYR A 10 -15.60 -40.37 12.87
N ILE A 11 -15.60 -40.36 11.53
CA ILE A 11 -16.80 -40.27 10.70
C ILE A 11 -17.03 -41.65 10.09
N ASP A 12 -18.21 -42.21 10.33
CA ASP A 12 -18.68 -43.40 9.63
C ASP A 12 -19.05 -43.05 8.18
N GLN A 13 -18.34 -43.61 7.21
CA GLN A 13 -18.60 -43.36 5.78
C GLN A 13 -19.83 -44.10 5.26
N LYS A 14 -20.29 -45.16 5.93
CA LYS A 14 -21.46 -45.95 5.51
C LYS A 14 -22.78 -45.36 5.98
N ALA A 15 -22.74 -44.49 6.98
CA ALA A 15 -23.93 -43.82 7.48
C ALA A 15 -24.27 -42.58 6.64
N GLY A 16 -25.43 -42.60 5.96
CA GLY A 16 -25.87 -41.53 5.05
C GLY A 16 -26.09 -40.14 5.67
N THR A 17 -26.00 -40.01 7.00
CA THR A 17 -25.95 -38.73 7.72
C THR A 17 -24.73 -38.77 8.64
N VAL A 18 -23.75 -37.86 8.48
CA VAL A 18 -22.46 -37.87 9.20
C VAL A 18 -22.61 -38.15 10.71
N PRO A 19 -22.45 -39.41 11.18
CA PRO A 19 -22.45 -39.70 12.60
C PRO A 19 -21.00 -39.67 13.05
N PHE A 20 -20.69 -38.77 13.96
CA PHE A 20 -19.45 -38.91 14.70
C PHE A 20 -19.53 -40.21 15.51
N ILE A 21 -18.53 -41.07 15.36
CA ILE A 21 -18.36 -42.32 16.11
C ILE A 21 -16.96 -42.36 16.74
N GLY A 22 -16.68 -43.40 17.53
CA GLY A 22 -15.41 -43.58 18.23
C GLY A 22 -15.49 -43.35 19.74
N GLY A 23 -14.34 -43.26 20.39
CA GLY A 23 -14.20 -43.25 21.85
C GLY A 23 -14.80 -42.02 22.54
N HIS A 24 -14.94 -40.89 21.84
CA HIS A 24 -15.60 -39.70 22.40
C HIS A 24 -17.07 -39.94 22.81
N GLU A 25 -17.73 -40.97 22.27
CA GLU A 25 -19.09 -41.36 22.66
C GLU A 25 -19.17 -41.86 24.10
N VAL A 26 -18.09 -42.45 24.64
CA VAL A 26 -18.00 -42.83 26.06
C VAL A 26 -18.14 -41.60 26.97
N ALA A 27 -17.56 -40.46 26.59
CA ALA A 27 -17.71 -39.22 27.32
C ALA A 27 -19.16 -38.70 27.29
N LYS A 28 -19.85 -38.83 26.14
CA LYS A 28 -21.27 -38.47 26.01
C LYS A 28 -22.16 -39.38 26.85
N LEU A 29 -21.87 -40.68 26.91
CA LEU A 29 -22.57 -41.64 27.75
C LEU A 29 -22.45 -41.24 29.23
N ILE A 30 -21.22 -41.00 29.72
CA ILE A 30 -20.98 -40.55 31.10
C ILE A 30 -21.69 -39.23 31.38
N GLY A 31 -21.58 -38.24 30.50
CA GLY A 31 -22.21 -36.94 30.70
C GLY A 31 -23.74 -36.98 30.67
N SER A 32 -24.32 -37.90 29.89
CA SER A 32 -25.79 -38.03 29.77
C SER A 32 -26.42 -38.79 30.93
N HIS A 33 -25.69 -39.70 31.57
CA HIS A 33 -26.19 -40.57 32.64
C HIS A 33 -25.58 -40.24 34.01
N SER A 34 -24.87 -39.11 34.14
CA SER A 34 -24.36 -38.66 35.44
C SER A 34 -24.42 -37.13 35.56
N ARG A 35 -24.34 -36.65 36.81
CA ARG A 35 -24.15 -35.23 37.13
C ARG A 35 -22.68 -34.86 37.35
N HIS A 36 -21.75 -35.70 36.92
CA HIS A 36 -20.33 -35.45 37.04
C HIS A 36 -19.86 -34.30 36.13
N THR A 37 -18.73 -33.69 36.50
CA THR A 37 -18.04 -32.73 35.64
C THR A 37 -17.19 -33.52 34.65
N VAL A 38 -17.65 -33.67 33.42
CA VAL A 38 -16.97 -34.48 32.39
C VAL A 38 -16.18 -33.57 31.46
N HIS A 39 -14.86 -33.73 31.43
CA HIS A 39 -13.98 -33.11 30.45
C HIS A 39 -13.61 -34.13 29.38
N LEU A 40 -13.39 -33.66 28.15
CA LEU A 40 -12.96 -34.51 27.03
C LEU A 40 -11.58 -34.10 26.51
N HIS A 41 -10.61 -35.01 26.57
CA HIS A 41 -9.37 -34.96 25.79
C HIS A 41 -9.61 -35.63 24.43
N THR A 42 -9.46 -34.85 23.37
CA THR A 42 -9.58 -35.30 21.98
C THR A 42 -8.95 -34.25 21.06
N ASN A 43 -8.85 -34.53 19.76
CA ASN A 43 -8.28 -33.61 18.77
C ASN A 43 -9.36 -33.13 17.80
N PHE A 44 -9.85 -31.90 18.01
CA PHE A 44 -10.80 -31.28 17.09
C PHE A 44 -10.10 -30.81 15.80
N SER A 45 -10.67 -31.18 14.65
CA SER A 45 -10.22 -30.71 13.34
C SER A 45 -10.50 -29.21 13.15
N THR A 46 -9.49 -28.48 12.67
CA THR A 46 -9.66 -27.09 12.17
C THR A 46 -10.06 -27.05 10.69
N GLU A 47 -9.86 -28.13 9.94
CA GLU A 47 -10.30 -28.27 8.53
C GLU A 47 -11.83 -28.46 8.44
N ALA A 48 -12.43 -29.14 9.43
CA ALA A 48 -13.86 -29.44 9.47
C ALA A 48 -14.67 -28.45 10.34
N THR A 49 -14.48 -27.14 10.17
CA THR A 49 -14.96 -26.10 11.11
C THR A 49 -16.46 -26.17 11.44
N GLN A 50 -17.33 -26.42 10.45
CA GLN A 50 -18.78 -26.51 10.69
C GLN A 50 -19.15 -27.77 11.48
N GLN A 51 -18.59 -28.92 11.11
CA GLN A 51 -18.85 -30.18 11.81
C GLN A 51 -18.28 -30.12 13.25
N THR A 52 -17.11 -29.52 13.44
CA THR A 52 -16.51 -29.24 14.76
C THR A 52 -17.43 -28.38 15.64
N LYS A 53 -18.10 -27.38 15.06
CA LYS A 53 -19.04 -26.52 15.79
C LYS A 53 -20.29 -27.31 16.22
N VAL A 54 -20.81 -28.18 15.36
CA VAL A 54 -21.96 -29.07 15.66
C VAL A 54 -21.58 -30.08 16.75
N LEU A 55 -20.43 -30.73 16.64
CA LEU A 55 -19.96 -31.70 17.63
C LEU A 55 -19.74 -31.07 19.01
N LYS A 56 -19.07 -29.92 19.09
CA LYS A 56 -18.90 -29.18 20.36
C LYS A 56 -20.23 -28.76 20.98
N ARG A 57 -21.24 -28.45 20.17
CA ARG A 57 -22.60 -28.17 20.66
C ARG A 57 -23.24 -29.44 21.22
N SER A 58 -23.17 -30.55 20.49
CA SER A 58 -23.67 -31.86 20.91
C SER A 58 -23.05 -32.29 22.25
N LEU A 59 -21.72 -32.25 22.37
CA LEU A 59 -20.99 -32.58 23.60
C LEU A 59 -21.50 -31.78 24.82
N ARG A 60 -21.68 -30.47 24.66
CA ARG A 60 -22.19 -29.61 25.75
C ARG A 60 -23.64 -29.92 26.12
N THR A 61 -24.48 -30.32 25.16
CA THR A 61 -25.85 -30.77 25.42
C THR A 61 -25.84 -32.02 26.30
N TYR A 62 -24.90 -32.93 26.07
CA TYR A 62 -24.68 -34.11 26.90
C TYR A 62 -23.85 -33.84 28.17
N GLY A 63 -23.60 -32.59 28.54
CA GLY A 63 -22.87 -32.25 29.77
C GLY A 63 -21.35 -32.43 29.72
N VAL A 64 -20.79 -32.62 28.52
CA VAL A 64 -19.34 -32.77 28.31
C VAL A 64 -18.71 -31.41 28.01
N ASP A 65 -17.58 -31.12 28.66
CA ASP A 65 -16.81 -29.89 28.48
C ASP A 65 -15.63 -30.09 27.51
N PRO A 66 -15.73 -29.59 26.26
CA PRO A 66 -14.69 -29.75 25.24
C PRO A 66 -13.55 -28.72 25.34
N ARG A 67 -13.49 -27.88 26.40
CA ARG A 67 -12.54 -26.75 26.47
C ARG A 67 -11.08 -27.16 26.48
N ILE A 68 -10.77 -28.35 27.00
CA ILE A 68 -9.40 -28.81 27.19
C ILE A 68 -8.86 -29.62 26.00
N ALA A 69 -9.75 -29.96 25.05
CA ALA A 69 -9.41 -30.71 23.86
C ALA A 69 -8.43 -29.96 22.97
N GLY A 70 -7.56 -30.71 22.29
CA GLY A 70 -6.67 -30.22 21.26
C GLY A 70 -7.42 -29.67 20.04
N ARG A 71 -6.71 -28.85 19.26
CA ARG A 71 -7.13 -28.41 17.92
C ARG A 71 -5.96 -28.66 16.99
N VAL A 72 -6.22 -29.32 15.87
CA VAL A 72 -5.18 -29.73 14.91
C VAL A 72 -5.63 -29.46 13.49
N SER A 73 -4.68 -29.10 12.62
CA SER A 73 -4.91 -28.96 11.18
C SER A 73 -4.80 -30.31 10.50
N ALA A 74 -5.86 -31.11 10.67
CA ALA A 74 -6.05 -32.37 9.99
C ALA A 74 -7.54 -32.69 9.97
N SER A 75 -7.98 -33.48 8.99
CA SER A 75 -9.33 -34.01 8.89
C SER A 75 -9.63 -34.98 10.05
N TYR A 76 -10.91 -35.17 10.37
CA TYR A 76 -11.32 -36.21 11.33
C TYR A 76 -10.96 -37.60 10.82
N GLY A 77 -10.84 -38.56 11.73
CA GLY A 77 -10.69 -39.96 11.32
C GLY A 77 -11.91 -40.44 10.53
N THR A 78 -11.74 -41.46 9.71
CA THR A 78 -12.82 -42.09 8.94
C THR A 78 -12.78 -43.60 9.11
N ILE A 79 -13.96 -44.21 9.19
CA ILE A 79 -14.13 -45.66 9.23
C ILE A 79 -15.00 -46.07 8.04
N ASP A 80 -14.53 -47.05 7.27
CA ASP A 80 -15.25 -47.69 6.17
C ASP A 80 -15.10 -49.22 6.26
N GLY A 81 -16.06 -49.86 6.93
CA GLY A 81 -15.94 -51.28 7.31
C GLY A 81 -14.70 -51.49 8.19
N ASP A 82 -13.82 -52.41 7.79
CA ASP A 82 -12.60 -52.72 8.53
C ASP A 82 -11.46 -51.72 8.24
N THR A 83 -11.67 -50.74 7.34
CA THR A 83 -10.64 -49.75 6.99
C THR A 83 -10.74 -48.54 7.91
N VAL A 84 -9.67 -48.28 8.67
CA VAL A 84 -9.57 -47.15 9.60
C VAL A 84 -8.52 -46.16 9.13
N VAL A 85 -8.93 -44.91 8.95
CA VAL A 85 -8.02 -43.76 8.78
C VAL A 85 -8.09 -42.94 10.06
N PRO A 86 -7.01 -42.82 10.85
CA PRO A 86 -7.08 -42.22 12.18
C PRO A 86 -7.22 -40.69 12.18
N GLY A 87 -6.80 -40.00 11.10
CA GLY A 87 -6.97 -38.56 10.93
C GLY A 87 -6.42 -37.75 12.10
N SER A 88 -7.21 -36.82 12.63
CA SER A 88 -6.83 -35.96 13.78
C SER A 88 -6.45 -36.73 15.04
N ASN A 89 -6.83 -38.01 15.17
CA ASN A 89 -6.60 -38.79 16.39
C ASN A 89 -5.14 -39.18 16.61
N VAL A 90 -4.29 -39.18 15.58
CA VAL A 90 -2.84 -39.49 15.72
C VAL A 90 -2.02 -38.35 16.33
N PHE A 91 -2.57 -37.16 16.42
CA PHE A 91 -1.83 -35.99 16.88
C PHE A 91 -1.62 -36.01 18.39
N GLU A 92 -0.43 -35.61 18.82
CA GLU A 92 -0.01 -35.66 20.22
C GLU A 92 -0.24 -34.29 20.86
N THR A 93 -1.43 -34.09 21.46
CA THR A 93 -1.81 -32.78 22.03
C THR A 93 -1.92 -32.78 23.54
N ALA A 94 -1.77 -33.94 24.18
CA ALA A 94 -1.58 -34.03 25.62
C ALA A 94 -0.19 -33.49 25.99
N SER A 95 -0.12 -32.69 27.05
CA SER A 95 1.16 -32.24 27.60
C SER A 95 1.07 -32.16 29.12
N SER A 96 2.20 -32.38 29.80
CA SER A 96 2.28 -32.23 31.26
C SER A 96 1.71 -30.90 31.71
N ASN A 97 2.12 -29.79 31.08
CA ASN A 97 1.64 -28.44 31.40
C ASN A 97 0.13 -28.24 31.23
N ARG A 98 -0.53 -28.98 30.32
CA ARG A 98 -2.00 -28.95 30.17
C ARG A 98 -2.69 -29.82 31.21
N LEU A 99 -2.11 -30.98 31.52
CA LEU A 99 -2.63 -31.91 32.52
C LEU A 99 -2.49 -31.34 33.93
N ASP A 100 -1.39 -30.66 34.25
CA ASP A 100 -1.15 -30.02 35.56
C ASP A 100 -2.13 -28.85 35.83
N LYS A 101 -2.73 -28.28 34.78
CA LYS A 101 -3.81 -27.27 34.89
C LYS A 101 -5.16 -27.89 35.22
N LEU A 102 -5.32 -29.20 35.08
CA LEU A 102 -6.52 -29.93 35.47
C LEU A 102 -6.36 -30.39 36.92
N GLN A 103 -6.54 -29.46 37.85
CA GLN A 103 -6.55 -29.79 39.28
C GLN A 103 -7.71 -30.76 39.60
N ASP A 104 -7.46 -31.71 40.50
CA ASP A 104 -8.47 -32.57 41.14
C ASP A 104 -9.30 -33.43 40.17
N ILE A 105 -8.64 -34.22 39.29
CA ILE A 105 -9.33 -35.27 38.52
C ILE A 105 -9.57 -36.48 39.45
N ASP A 106 -10.82 -36.89 39.58
CA ASP A 106 -11.23 -38.01 40.44
C ASP A 106 -11.20 -39.37 39.70
N LEU A 107 -11.35 -39.36 38.38
CA LEU A 107 -11.38 -40.56 37.54
C LEU A 107 -10.94 -40.25 36.11
N LEU A 108 -10.16 -41.15 35.53
CA LEU A 108 -9.78 -41.13 34.12
C LEU A 108 -10.47 -42.26 33.37
N VAL A 109 -11.17 -41.95 32.28
CA VAL A 109 -11.77 -42.96 31.39
C VAL A 109 -11.12 -42.85 30.01
N LEU A 110 -10.39 -43.88 29.60
CA LEU A 110 -9.60 -43.87 28.37
C LEU A 110 -10.16 -44.84 27.34
N THR A 111 -10.02 -44.43 26.08
CA THR A 111 -10.13 -45.29 24.92
C THR A 111 -8.79 -45.30 24.18
N THR A 112 -8.56 -46.33 23.39
CA THR A 112 -7.28 -46.62 22.71
C THR A 112 -7.24 -46.13 21.26
N ASP A 113 -8.23 -45.33 20.85
CA ASP A 113 -8.36 -44.76 19.51
C ASP A 113 -7.83 -43.32 19.38
N ILE A 114 -7.00 -42.89 20.33
CA ILE A 114 -6.23 -41.64 20.33
C ILE A 114 -4.76 -41.93 19.96
N SER A 115 -3.85 -40.96 20.08
CA SER A 115 -2.43 -41.26 19.87
C SER A 115 -1.88 -42.08 21.04
N GLU A 116 -1.06 -43.08 20.74
CA GLU A 116 -0.47 -43.96 21.76
C GLU A 116 0.36 -43.16 22.78
N ARG A 117 1.03 -42.10 22.33
CA ARG A 117 1.77 -41.19 23.21
C ARG A 117 0.84 -40.46 24.17
N ASP A 118 -0.25 -39.87 23.69
CA ASP A 118 -1.23 -39.17 24.55
C ASP A 118 -1.85 -40.13 25.55
N PHE A 119 -2.23 -41.34 25.12
CA PHE A 119 -2.73 -42.41 25.99
C PHE A 119 -1.74 -42.74 27.11
N ARG A 120 -0.47 -42.99 26.77
CA ARG A 120 0.59 -43.30 27.75
C ARG A 120 0.87 -42.13 28.68
N LEU A 121 0.81 -40.89 28.20
CA LEU A 121 0.99 -39.69 29.01
C LEU A 121 -0.13 -39.53 30.04
N LEU A 122 -1.39 -39.74 29.62
CA LEU A 122 -2.56 -39.70 30.49
C LEU A 122 -2.50 -40.79 31.57
N LEU A 123 -2.16 -42.02 31.16
CA LEU A 123 -1.99 -43.15 32.08
C LEU A 123 -0.89 -42.89 33.12
N ASN A 124 0.25 -42.32 32.71
CA ASN A 124 1.34 -41.98 33.61
C ASN A 124 0.96 -40.81 34.56
N HIS A 125 0.21 -39.83 34.07
CA HIS A 125 -0.32 -38.76 34.91
C HIS A 125 -1.25 -39.32 36.01
N ALA A 126 -2.18 -40.20 35.65
CA ALA A 126 -3.07 -40.84 36.63
C ALA A 126 -2.30 -41.65 37.68
N ARG A 127 -1.30 -42.45 37.26
CA ARG A 127 -0.46 -43.22 38.19
C ARG A 127 0.29 -42.35 39.19
N ARG A 128 0.87 -41.23 38.74
CA ARG A 128 1.56 -40.28 39.63
C ARG A 128 0.61 -39.63 40.63
N GLY A 129 -0.63 -39.37 40.22
CA GLY A 129 -1.67 -38.77 41.06
C GLY A 129 -2.50 -39.77 41.86
N ALA A 130 -2.23 -41.08 41.76
CA ALA A 130 -3.07 -42.15 42.30
C ALA A 130 -4.56 -42.04 41.89
N VAL A 131 -4.81 -41.56 40.67
CA VAL A 131 -6.16 -41.40 40.09
C VAL A 131 -6.62 -42.75 39.51
N PRO A 132 -7.81 -43.27 39.86
CA PRO A 132 -8.39 -44.46 39.23
C PRO A 132 -8.51 -44.31 37.71
N VAL A 133 -8.30 -45.41 36.98
CA VAL A 133 -8.36 -45.44 35.52
C VAL A 133 -9.19 -46.61 35.03
N ILE A 134 -10.18 -46.32 34.18
CA ILE A 134 -10.93 -47.30 33.40
C ILE A 134 -10.49 -47.18 31.94
N VAL A 135 -10.17 -48.30 31.31
CA VAL A 135 -9.80 -48.36 29.88
C VAL A 135 -10.77 -49.26 29.15
N PHE A 136 -11.36 -48.73 28.07
CA PHE A 136 -12.10 -49.50 27.09
C PHE A 136 -11.29 -49.60 25.80
N THR A 137 -11.05 -50.79 25.30
CA THR A 137 -10.22 -51.01 24.10
C THR A 137 -10.90 -51.92 23.08
N CYS A 138 -10.76 -51.59 21.80
CA CYS A 138 -11.08 -52.47 20.68
C CYS A 138 -9.78 -53.10 20.12
N SER A 139 -8.71 -53.15 20.95
CA SER A 139 -7.38 -53.66 20.62
C SER A 139 -6.65 -52.87 19.52
N GLU A 140 -6.83 -51.54 19.50
CA GLU A 140 -6.14 -50.62 18.56
C GLU A 140 -4.61 -50.54 18.79
N TYR A 141 -4.15 -50.85 20.00
CA TYR A 141 -2.72 -50.93 20.33
C TYR A 141 -2.28 -52.37 20.58
N ALA A 142 -1.05 -52.70 20.19
CA ALA A 142 -0.50 -54.04 20.35
C ALA A 142 -0.32 -54.48 21.82
N SER A 143 0.08 -53.56 22.72
CA SER A 143 0.13 -53.82 24.18
C SER A 143 0.38 -52.55 25.01
N TYR A 144 -0.17 -52.50 26.22
CA TYR A 144 0.18 -51.52 27.26
C TYR A 144 0.08 -52.15 28.66
N SER A 145 0.71 -51.53 29.65
CA SER A 145 0.69 -52.03 31.04
C SER A 145 -0.71 -51.88 31.63
N THR A 146 -1.35 -53.00 31.95
CA THR A 146 -2.66 -53.09 32.61
C THR A 146 -2.56 -53.10 34.14
N THR A 147 -1.36 -52.94 34.69
CA THR A 147 -1.17 -52.94 36.15
C THR A 147 -1.85 -51.73 36.78
N GLY A 148 -2.76 -52.00 37.72
CA GLY A 148 -3.43 -50.99 38.54
C GLY A 148 -4.49 -50.17 37.79
N ILE A 149 -5.05 -50.70 36.70
CA ILE A 149 -6.16 -50.09 35.95
C ILE A 149 -7.26 -51.12 35.66
N ASP A 150 -8.50 -50.66 35.54
CA ASP A 150 -9.63 -51.50 35.15
C ASP A 150 -9.72 -51.54 33.62
N ASN A 151 -9.25 -52.64 33.03
CA ASN A 151 -9.10 -52.78 31.58
C ASN A 151 -10.14 -53.71 30.97
N TYR A 152 -10.95 -53.19 30.05
CA TYR A 152 -12.02 -53.90 29.37
C TYR A 152 -11.76 -53.98 27.86
N VAL A 153 -11.52 -55.18 27.36
CA VAL A 153 -11.39 -55.48 25.92
C VAL A 153 -12.78 -55.76 25.38
N LEU A 154 -13.29 -54.88 24.52
CA LEU A 154 -14.62 -54.98 23.92
C LEU A 154 -14.64 -55.88 22.69
N THR A 155 -13.56 -55.83 21.91
CA THR A 155 -13.32 -56.62 20.71
C THR A 155 -11.83 -56.63 20.39
N ASP A 156 -11.38 -57.63 19.64
CA ASP A 156 -10.00 -57.75 19.14
C ASP A 156 -9.87 -57.32 17.67
N SER A 157 -10.81 -56.52 17.16
CA SER A 157 -10.85 -56.11 15.74
C SER A 157 -9.77 -55.09 15.36
N GLY A 158 -9.27 -54.31 16.31
CA GLY A 158 -8.42 -53.14 16.05
C GLY A 158 -9.19 -51.95 15.44
N VAL A 159 -10.51 -52.08 15.25
CA VAL A 159 -11.37 -51.04 14.68
C VAL A 159 -12.06 -50.29 15.83
N PRO A 160 -12.02 -48.94 15.88
CA PRO A 160 -12.62 -48.11 16.96
C PRO A 160 -14.16 -48.12 17.04
N GLU A 161 -14.77 -49.30 17.17
CA GLU A 161 -16.22 -49.52 17.10
C GLU A 161 -16.93 -49.35 18.44
N TYR A 162 -16.44 -48.45 19.31
CA TYR A 162 -17.03 -48.18 20.62
C TYR A 162 -18.54 -47.95 20.57
N HIS A 163 -19.02 -47.28 19.53
CA HIS A 163 -20.44 -47.03 19.29
C HIS A 163 -21.29 -48.31 19.22
N ALA A 164 -20.75 -49.43 18.73
CA ALA A 164 -21.42 -50.73 18.69
C ALA A 164 -21.50 -51.41 20.08
N HIS A 165 -20.58 -51.04 20.98
CA HIS A 165 -20.44 -51.62 22.32
C HIS A 165 -21.02 -50.73 23.44
N MET A 166 -21.77 -49.67 23.10
CA MET A 166 -22.30 -48.71 24.10
C MET A 166 -23.13 -49.36 25.21
N LYS A 167 -23.85 -50.45 24.92
CA LYS A 167 -24.62 -51.19 25.93
C LYS A 167 -23.70 -51.84 26.97
N GLU A 168 -22.67 -52.54 26.51
CA GLU A 168 -21.68 -53.19 27.38
C GLU A 168 -20.92 -52.17 28.23
N ILE A 169 -20.47 -51.07 27.60
CA ILE A 169 -19.81 -49.97 28.31
C ILE A 169 -20.74 -49.36 29.38
N SER A 170 -22.02 -49.19 29.06
CA SER A 170 -23.02 -48.68 30.02
C SER A 170 -23.17 -49.60 31.22
N GLU A 171 -23.31 -50.91 31.00
CA GLU A 171 -23.45 -51.90 32.08
C GLU A 171 -22.22 -51.93 33.01
N ILE A 172 -21.01 -51.80 32.44
CA ILE A 172 -19.76 -51.73 33.21
C ILE A 172 -19.70 -50.46 34.05
N LEU A 173 -20.00 -49.29 33.46
CA LEU A 173 -19.96 -48.01 34.17
C LEU A 173 -21.04 -47.91 35.25
N GLU A 174 -22.22 -48.51 35.02
CA GLU A 174 -23.31 -48.59 36.01
C GLU A 174 -22.92 -49.50 37.19
N ALA A 175 -22.34 -50.67 36.91
CA ALA A 175 -21.88 -51.60 37.95
C ALA A 175 -20.81 -50.98 38.87
N GLN A 176 -20.02 -50.04 38.35
CA GLN A 176 -19.03 -49.27 39.12
C GLN A 176 -19.60 -47.99 39.77
N GLY A 177 -20.88 -47.69 39.58
CA GLY A 177 -21.53 -46.50 40.14
C GLY A 177 -21.05 -45.18 39.51
N ILE A 178 -20.48 -45.23 38.30
CA ILE A 178 -20.02 -44.03 37.57
C ILE A 178 -21.18 -43.33 36.86
N ILE A 179 -22.20 -44.09 36.44
CA ILE A 179 -23.40 -43.59 35.79
C ILE A 179 -24.67 -44.19 36.41
N GLU A 180 -25.80 -43.53 36.20
CA GLU A 180 -27.14 -44.03 36.52
C GLU A 180 -27.73 -44.79 35.33
N SER A 181 -28.66 -45.71 35.58
CA SER A 181 -29.34 -46.49 34.54
C SER A 181 -30.28 -45.66 33.65
N THR A 182 -30.63 -44.44 34.05
CA THR A 182 -31.49 -43.54 33.29
C THR A 182 -30.78 -42.22 32.97
N PRO A 183 -31.01 -41.62 31.78
CA PRO A 183 -30.44 -40.33 31.44
C PRO A 183 -30.89 -39.22 32.40
N VAL A 184 -29.95 -38.37 32.80
CA VAL A 184 -30.22 -37.23 33.69
C VAL A 184 -30.89 -36.10 32.90
N ALA A 185 -32.07 -35.66 33.34
CA ALA A 185 -32.71 -34.46 32.82
C ALA A 185 -31.89 -33.20 33.20
N ARG A 186 -31.41 -32.45 32.20
CA ARG A 186 -30.62 -31.22 32.39
C ARG A 186 -31.44 -29.97 32.04
N THR A 187 -31.43 -28.97 32.92
CA THR A 187 -32.02 -27.65 32.63
C THR A 187 -31.07 -26.78 31.80
N ARG A 188 -31.59 -25.78 31.09
CA ARG A 188 -30.77 -24.80 30.32
C ARG A 188 -29.74 -24.03 31.17
N ARG A 189 -29.91 -24.02 32.51
CA ARG A 189 -28.94 -23.42 33.45
C ARG A 189 -27.76 -24.35 33.79
N GLU A 190 -27.93 -25.67 33.65
CA GLU A 190 -26.94 -26.70 33.97
C GLU A 190 -26.11 -27.15 32.75
N SER A 191 -26.47 -26.70 31.54
CA SER A 191 -25.66 -26.93 30.33
C SER A 191 -24.38 -26.08 30.34
N VAL A 192 -23.25 -26.66 29.90
CA VAL A 192 -21.94 -25.98 29.83
C VAL A 192 -22.01 -24.76 28.90
N ARG A 193 -21.91 -23.54 29.47
CA ARG A 193 -22.05 -22.28 28.72
C ARG A 193 -20.84 -21.99 27.81
N PRO A 194 -21.04 -21.44 26.60
CA PRO A 194 -19.95 -20.90 25.79
C PRO A 194 -19.34 -19.64 26.44
N PRO A 195 -18.04 -19.34 26.25
CA PRO A 195 -17.34 -18.26 26.94
C PRO A 195 -17.64 -16.90 26.29
N TYR A 196 -18.79 -16.29 26.60
CA TYR A 196 -19.18 -15.00 26.03
C TYR A 196 -18.29 -13.83 26.49
N HIS A 197 -17.70 -13.93 27.67
CA HIS A 197 -16.87 -12.87 28.26
C HIS A 197 -15.50 -12.68 27.58
N ALA A 198 -14.97 -13.71 26.91
CA ALA A 198 -13.67 -13.62 26.24
C ALA A 198 -13.75 -12.76 24.97
N VAL A 199 -14.87 -12.80 24.25
CA VAL A 199 -15.06 -12.05 23.00
C VAL A 199 -15.21 -10.56 23.28
N LEU A 200 -15.99 -10.19 24.30
CA LEU A 200 -16.24 -8.79 24.64
C LEU A 200 -14.96 -8.08 25.13
N ARG A 201 -14.10 -8.79 25.87
CA ARG A 201 -12.83 -8.24 26.40
C ARG A 201 -11.78 -7.98 25.31
N VAL A 202 -11.75 -8.82 24.28
CA VAL A 202 -10.83 -8.67 23.13
C VAL A 202 -11.27 -7.49 22.26
N LEU A 203 -12.57 -7.33 22.03
CA LEU A 203 -13.12 -6.19 21.29
C LEU A 203 -12.82 -4.86 21.96
N THR A 204 -12.97 -4.76 23.29
CA THR A 204 -12.66 -3.52 24.01
C THR A 204 -11.16 -3.19 24.01
N GLN A 205 -10.29 -4.20 24.07
CA GLN A 205 -8.84 -3.99 23.99
C GLN A 205 -8.40 -3.50 22.60
N LEU A 206 -8.98 -4.04 21.53
CA LEU A 206 -8.64 -3.62 20.16
C LEU A 206 -9.02 -2.17 19.90
N VAL A 207 -10.22 -1.75 20.32
CA VAL A 207 -10.66 -0.34 20.16
C VAL A 207 -9.75 0.63 20.91
N ALA A 208 -9.34 0.28 22.13
CA ALA A 208 -8.43 1.12 22.92
C ALA A 208 -7.04 1.24 22.29
N ILE A 209 -6.50 0.14 21.76
CA ILE A 209 -5.20 0.13 21.07
C ILE A 209 -5.26 0.98 19.78
N SER A 210 -6.32 0.84 18.98
CA SER A 210 -6.50 1.62 17.76
C SER A 210 -6.57 3.13 18.03
N ALA A 211 -7.29 3.53 19.09
CA ALA A 211 -7.38 4.93 19.48
C ALA A 211 -6.03 5.50 19.96
N LEU A 212 -5.26 4.71 20.72
CA LEU A 212 -3.91 5.07 21.15
C LEU A 212 -2.94 5.19 19.97
N LEU A 213 -3.01 4.25 19.01
CA LEU A 213 -2.18 4.30 17.83
C LEU A 213 -2.46 5.57 17.02
N ALA A 214 -3.74 5.89 16.79
CA ALA A 214 -4.15 7.08 16.03
C ALA A 214 -3.69 8.40 16.69
N LEU A 215 -3.80 8.51 18.02
CA LEU A 215 -3.29 9.67 18.75
C LEU A 215 -1.77 9.77 18.69
N LEU A 216 -1.07 8.63 18.70
CA LEU A 216 0.38 8.59 18.60
C LEU A 216 0.86 8.93 17.19
N THR A 217 0.21 8.44 16.14
CA THR A 217 0.49 8.88 14.76
C THR A 217 0.19 10.36 14.58
N PHE A 218 -0.96 10.85 15.05
CA PHE A 218 -1.29 12.27 14.96
C PHE A 218 -0.28 13.15 15.72
N GLY A 219 0.13 12.73 16.93
CA GLY A 219 1.17 13.41 17.69
C GLY A 219 2.55 13.39 17.03
N ILE A 220 2.91 12.28 16.35
CA ILE A 220 4.14 12.18 15.57
C ILE A 220 4.07 13.08 14.33
N LEU A 221 2.95 13.08 13.59
CA LEU A 221 2.76 13.96 12.44
C LEU A 221 2.83 15.43 12.84
N TYR A 222 2.22 15.81 13.96
CA TYR A 222 2.30 17.16 14.53
C TYR A 222 3.73 17.52 14.96
N ALA A 223 4.43 16.61 15.64
CA ALA A 223 5.81 16.84 16.09
C ALA A 223 6.83 16.88 14.94
N LEU A 224 6.54 16.22 13.81
CA LEU A 224 7.34 16.24 12.59
C LEU A 224 7.03 17.45 11.69
N GLY A 225 6.17 18.38 12.11
CA GLY A 225 5.81 19.56 11.29
C GLY A 225 5.00 19.22 10.04
N LEU A 226 4.47 17.99 9.92
CA LEU A 226 3.63 17.56 8.80
C LEU A 226 2.19 18.10 8.91
N THR A 227 1.85 18.75 10.02
CA THR A 227 0.76 19.72 10.10
C THR A 227 1.36 21.07 9.77
N GLY A 228 1.16 21.55 8.55
CA GLY A 228 1.85 22.70 7.97
C GLY A 228 2.03 23.86 8.93
N ASN A 229 3.25 24.41 8.96
CA ASN A 229 3.46 25.74 9.48
C ASN A 229 2.69 26.70 8.58
N ASP A 230 1.54 27.18 9.03
CA ASP A 230 0.82 28.29 8.42
C ASP A 230 1.61 29.60 8.67
N GLU A 231 2.75 29.77 8.00
CA GLU A 231 3.08 31.11 7.52
C GLU A 231 2.14 31.35 6.33
N THR A 232 1.21 32.27 6.50
CA THR A 232 0.29 32.67 5.45
C THR A 232 1.07 33.46 4.41
N TYR A 233 1.54 32.80 3.35
CA TYR A 233 1.99 33.49 2.16
C TYR A 233 0.76 34.10 1.48
N ASP A 234 0.51 35.37 1.78
CA ASP A 234 -0.59 36.09 1.15
C ASP A 234 -0.24 36.38 -0.32
N THR A 235 -1.21 36.14 -1.21
CA THR A 235 -1.15 36.59 -2.60
C THR A 235 -2.12 37.75 -2.79
N TYR A 236 -1.66 38.88 -3.30
CA TYR A 236 -2.47 40.07 -3.54
C TYR A 236 -2.69 40.26 -5.04
N ILE A 237 -3.73 39.61 -5.56
CA ILE A 237 -4.12 39.69 -6.97
C ILE A 237 -5.23 40.74 -7.07
N ASP A 238 -4.95 41.86 -7.74
CA ASP A 238 -5.96 42.87 -8.09
C ASP A 238 -6.59 42.51 -9.46
N PRO A 239 -7.82 41.96 -9.49
CA PRO A 239 -8.44 41.55 -10.75
C PRO A 239 -8.73 42.72 -11.70
N ASP A 240 -8.77 43.95 -11.20
CA ASP A 240 -9.05 45.16 -11.97
C ASP A 240 -7.76 45.85 -12.47
N GLN A 241 -6.58 45.33 -12.08
CA GLN A 241 -5.30 45.84 -12.56
C GLN A 241 -5.20 45.66 -14.08
N ALA A 242 -4.78 46.73 -14.76
CA ALA A 242 -4.75 46.77 -16.22
C ALA A 242 -3.67 45.84 -16.79
N VAL A 243 -4.00 45.19 -17.89
CA VAL A 243 -3.10 44.38 -18.72
C VAL A 243 -3.13 44.95 -20.13
N ASP A 244 -1.96 45.16 -20.74
CA ASP A 244 -1.84 45.62 -22.12
C ASP A 244 -1.90 44.41 -23.07
N HIS A 245 -3.12 44.02 -23.46
CA HIS A 245 -3.35 42.92 -24.38
C HIS A 245 -4.50 43.26 -25.35
N ALA A 246 -4.48 42.70 -26.56
CA ALA A 246 -5.45 43.03 -27.60
C ALA A 246 -6.87 42.53 -27.29
N ASP A 247 -6.97 41.36 -26.64
CA ASP A 247 -8.24 40.64 -26.44
C ASP A 247 -8.74 40.64 -24.99
N CYS A 248 -7.98 41.24 -24.05
CA CYS A 248 -8.36 41.37 -22.64
C CYS A 248 -7.67 42.60 -22.04
N SER A 249 -8.26 43.22 -21.01
CA SER A 249 -7.78 44.52 -20.50
C SER A 249 -7.42 44.56 -19.02
N THR A 250 -7.76 43.52 -18.26
CA THR A 250 -7.42 43.39 -16.84
C THR A 250 -6.91 42.01 -16.49
N ILE A 251 -6.27 41.86 -15.33
CA ILE A 251 -5.83 40.55 -14.80
C ILE A 251 -6.99 39.56 -14.73
N GLY A 252 -8.17 40.01 -14.29
CA GLY A 252 -9.37 39.18 -14.21
C GLY A 252 -9.83 38.67 -15.57
N GLU A 253 -9.90 39.55 -16.57
CA GLU A 253 -10.30 39.23 -17.95
C GLU A 253 -9.27 38.32 -18.63
N CYS A 254 -7.98 38.64 -18.53
CA CYS A 254 -6.92 37.87 -19.17
C CYS A 254 -6.74 36.49 -18.54
N ARG A 255 -6.94 36.35 -17.22
CA ARG A 255 -6.99 35.03 -16.57
C ARG A 255 -8.12 34.17 -17.15
N GLU A 256 -9.32 34.73 -17.27
CA GLU A 256 -10.47 34.00 -17.82
C GLU A 256 -10.23 33.61 -19.29
N LEU A 257 -9.70 34.51 -20.10
CA LEU A 257 -9.34 34.24 -21.49
C LEU A 257 -8.29 33.12 -21.60
N GLY A 258 -7.25 33.15 -20.77
CA GLY A 258 -6.25 32.08 -20.74
C GLY A 258 -6.86 30.73 -20.30
N ASP A 259 -7.76 30.73 -19.31
CA ASP A 259 -8.47 29.51 -18.89
C ASP A 259 -9.38 28.95 -20.00
N ASP A 260 -10.00 29.81 -20.80
CA ASP A 260 -10.78 29.44 -21.98
C ASP A 260 -9.88 28.84 -23.08
N HIS A 261 -8.70 29.40 -23.33
CA HIS A 261 -7.72 28.83 -24.25
C HIS A 261 -7.24 27.46 -23.79
N LEU A 262 -6.92 27.31 -22.51
CA LEU A 262 -6.52 26.04 -21.91
C LEU A 262 -7.61 24.97 -22.05
N GLU A 263 -8.87 25.33 -21.77
CA GLU A 263 -10.00 24.39 -21.93
C GLU A 263 -10.22 24.01 -23.39
N ALA A 264 -10.07 24.95 -24.33
CA ALA A 264 -10.13 24.65 -25.75
C ALA A 264 -8.96 23.76 -26.20
N LEU A 265 -7.75 23.99 -25.66
CA LEU A 265 -6.54 23.23 -25.99
C LEU A 265 -6.69 21.76 -25.61
N ARG A 266 -7.33 21.48 -24.46
CA ARG A 266 -7.65 20.10 -24.00
C ARG A 266 -8.46 19.27 -24.98
N THR A 267 -9.09 19.88 -25.99
CA THR A 267 -9.77 19.15 -27.06
C THR A 267 -8.83 18.58 -28.13
N TYR A 268 -7.59 19.07 -28.20
CA TYR A 268 -6.58 18.68 -29.19
C TYR A 268 -5.41 17.90 -28.58
N ILE A 269 -5.03 18.23 -27.34
CA ILE A 269 -3.89 17.65 -26.63
C ILE A 269 -4.17 17.58 -25.12
N ASP A 270 -3.75 16.49 -24.49
CA ASP A 270 -3.73 16.39 -23.03
C ASP A 270 -2.36 16.84 -22.52
N ILE A 271 -2.21 18.13 -22.25
CA ILE A 271 -0.93 18.74 -21.83
C ILE A 271 -0.48 18.26 -20.43
N ASP A 272 -1.37 17.61 -19.68
CA ASP A 272 -1.07 17.02 -18.38
C ASP A 272 -0.61 15.56 -18.51
N ASP A 273 -0.62 14.97 -19.71
CA ASP A 273 -0.14 13.62 -19.94
C ASP A 273 1.38 13.56 -19.78
N ALA A 274 1.83 12.69 -18.88
CA ALA A 274 3.23 12.45 -18.58
C ALA A 274 3.55 10.98 -18.90
N PRO A 275 4.11 10.67 -20.09
CA PRO A 275 4.46 9.32 -20.46
C PRO A 275 5.54 8.77 -19.52
N HIS A 276 5.51 7.45 -19.32
CA HIS A 276 6.54 6.76 -18.55
C HIS A 276 7.87 6.80 -19.31
N LEU A 277 8.80 7.64 -18.86
CA LEU A 277 10.18 7.68 -19.34
C LEU A 277 11.01 6.54 -18.73
N PHE A 278 11.67 5.77 -19.58
CA PHE A 278 12.75 4.86 -19.18
C PHE A 278 14.03 5.70 -19.03
N VAL A 279 14.78 5.51 -17.94
CA VAL A 279 16.03 6.26 -17.70
C VAL A 279 17.24 5.38 -18.03
N GLU A 280 17.90 5.68 -19.16
CA GLU A 280 19.25 5.29 -19.56
C GLU A 280 20.21 6.47 -19.40
N ASN A 281 21.13 6.39 -18.44
CA ASN A 281 22.16 7.42 -18.29
C ASN A 281 23.37 7.10 -19.21
N ARG A 282 23.58 7.88 -20.28
CA ARG A 282 24.74 7.83 -21.17
C ARG A 282 25.49 9.16 -21.13
N THR A 283 26.63 9.20 -21.82
CA THR A 283 27.36 10.46 -21.99
C THR A 283 26.61 11.36 -22.96
N GLN A 284 26.39 12.61 -22.58
CA GLN A 284 25.84 13.65 -23.45
C GLN A 284 26.61 13.71 -24.77
N THR A 285 25.88 13.63 -25.87
CA THR A 285 26.41 13.67 -27.23
C THR A 285 25.69 14.77 -28.01
N GLU A 286 26.46 15.73 -28.51
CA GLU A 286 25.97 16.76 -29.44
C GLU A 286 25.86 16.17 -30.85
N TYR A 287 24.74 16.39 -31.52
CA TYR A 287 24.51 15.92 -32.89
C TYR A 287 24.58 17.04 -33.89
N ILE A 288 23.77 18.08 -33.73
CA ILE A 288 23.70 19.21 -34.65
C ILE A 288 23.57 20.49 -33.85
N THR A 289 24.37 21.49 -34.19
CA THR A 289 24.25 22.85 -33.68
C THR A 289 23.85 23.79 -34.81
N TYR A 290 22.89 24.66 -34.57
CA TYR A 290 22.50 25.71 -35.49
C TYR A 290 22.83 27.09 -34.91
N THR A 291 23.21 28.01 -35.78
CA THR A 291 23.19 29.45 -35.46
C THR A 291 21.79 29.99 -35.72
N VAL A 292 21.20 30.67 -34.75
CA VAL A 292 19.91 31.35 -34.92
C VAL A 292 20.16 32.79 -35.37
N ARG A 293 19.54 33.19 -36.48
CA ARG A 293 19.53 34.58 -36.96
C ARG A 293 18.15 34.95 -37.44
N ASP A 294 17.63 36.09 -36.96
CA ASP A 294 16.29 36.57 -37.29
C ASP A 294 15.22 35.47 -37.10
N PHE A 295 15.30 34.74 -35.98
CA PHE A 295 14.44 33.61 -35.63
C PHE A 295 14.49 32.41 -36.60
N ALA A 296 15.47 32.34 -37.51
CA ALA A 296 15.67 31.23 -38.42
C ALA A 296 16.93 30.43 -38.08
N LEU A 297 16.85 29.11 -38.22
CA LEU A 297 18.02 28.23 -38.15
C LEU A 297 18.93 28.44 -39.36
N THR A 298 20.21 28.68 -39.11
CA THR A 298 21.25 28.89 -40.11
C THR A 298 22.53 28.15 -39.72
N ASP A 299 23.45 27.98 -40.69
CA ASP A 299 24.79 27.45 -40.45
C ASP A 299 24.82 26.14 -39.63
N ALA A 300 24.05 25.13 -40.07
CA ALA A 300 24.01 23.82 -39.41
C ALA A 300 25.40 23.17 -39.34
N GLU A 301 25.88 22.90 -38.14
CA GLU A 301 27.12 22.19 -37.85
C GLU A 301 26.78 20.78 -37.35
N VAL A 302 27.02 19.77 -38.19
CA VAL A 302 26.79 18.36 -37.85
C VAL A 302 28.04 17.79 -37.21
N HIS A 303 27.97 17.51 -35.90
CA HIS A 303 29.04 16.90 -35.12
C HIS A 303 29.05 15.39 -35.25
N THR A 304 27.86 14.78 -35.15
CA THR A 304 27.64 13.33 -35.20
C THR A 304 26.34 13.03 -35.95
N PRO A 305 26.27 11.92 -36.72
CA PRO A 305 25.01 11.53 -37.36
C PRO A 305 23.89 11.32 -36.34
N LEU A 306 22.69 11.81 -36.66
CA LEU A 306 21.49 11.61 -35.83
C LEU A 306 21.25 10.11 -35.60
N PRO A 307 20.96 9.68 -34.36
CA PRO A 307 20.75 8.28 -34.04
C PRO A 307 19.33 7.79 -34.36
N VAL A 308 18.39 8.72 -34.43
CA VAL A 308 16.94 8.55 -34.68
C VAL A 308 16.43 9.80 -35.41
N GLY A 309 15.21 9.73 -35.95
CA GLY A 309 14.53 10.88 -36.56
C GLY A 309 15.24 11.45 -37.80
N SER A 310 14.82 12.65 -38.18
CA SER A 310 15.43 13.42 -39.27
C SER A 310 15.76 14.85 -38.84
N GLU A 311 16.66 15.50 -39.58
CA GLU A 311 17.01 16.91 -39.34
C GLU A 311 15.78 17.83 -39.44
N GLU A 312 14.91 17.58 -40.42
CA GLU A 312 13.66 18.32 -40.63
C GLU A 312 12.71 18.18 -39.44
N GLU A 313 12.49 16.95 -38.96
CA GLU A 313 11.65 16.66 -37.79
C GLU A 313 12.12 17.39 -36.53
N TYR A 314 13.42 17.45 -36.28
CA TYR A 314 13.95 18.15 -35.10
C TYR A 314 14.06 19.66 -35.29
N ALA A 315 14.20 20.14 -36.54
CA ALA A 315 14.11 21.56 -36.84
C ALA A 315 12.70 22.11 -36.58
N GLU A 316 11.64 21.30 -36.71
CA GLU A 316 10.28 21.72 -36.35
C GLU A 316 10.12 22.06 -34.85
N ILE A 317 11.00 21.58 -33.97
CA ILE A 317 11.02 22.00 -32.56
C ILE A 317 11.32 23.49 -32.47
N TRP A 318 12.23 24.00 -33.30
CA TRP A 318 12.53 25.43 -33.36
C TRP A 318 11.34 26.25 -33.89
N ASP A 319 10.64 25.72 -34.89
CA ASP A 319 9.40 26.36 -35.37
C ASP A 319 8.35 26.45 -34.26
N ARG A 320 8.27 25.45 -33.38
CA ARG A 320 7.40 25.51 -32.20
C ARG A 320 7.87 26.54 -31.17
N ILE A 321 9.17 26.64 -30.87
CA ILE A 321 9.72 27.68 -29.98
C ILE A 321 9.30 29.07 -30.48
N THR A 322 9.54 29.35 -31.76
CA THR A 322 9.23 30.66 -32.37
C THR A 322 7.74 30.90 -32.59
N THR A 323 6.92 29.85 -32.57
CA THR A 323 5.46 29.97 -32.62
C THR A 323 4.86 30.18 -31.23
N PHE A 324 5.30 29.42 -30.23
CA PHE A 324 4.68 29.43 -28.90
C PHE A 324 5.03 30.67 -28.11
N PHE A 325 6.28 31.13 -28.19
CA PHE A 325 6.79 32.21 -27.36
C PHE A 325 6.90 33.52 -28.15
N PRO A 326 6.43 34.66 -27.59
CA PRO A 326 6.59 35.95 -28.25
C PRO A 326 8.06 36.29 -28.50
N ASN A 327 8.37 36.75 -29.72
CA ASN A 327 9.73 37.04 -30.17
C ASN A 327 10.52 37.97 -29.25
N GLU A 328 9.86 38.90 -28.55
CA GLU A 328 10.50 39.84 -27.62
C GLU A 328 11.16 39.16 -26.41
N TYR A 329 10.83 37.90 -26.12
CA TYR A 329 11.40 37.13 -25.01
C TYR A 329 12.41 36.07 -25.45
N ILE A 330 12.55 35.82 -26.75
CA ILE A 330 13.43 34.77 -27.30
C ILE A 330 14.46 35.31 -28.30
N ASP A 331 14.58 36.63 -28.44
CA ASP A 331 15.50 37.29 -29.38
C ASP A 331 16.98 37.14 -28.98
N THR A 332 17.27 36.79 -27.73
CA THR A 332 18.60 36.48 -27.20
C THR A 332 19.09 35.08 -27.56
N ILE A 333 18.20 34.19 -28.01
CA ILE A 333 18.55 32.83 -28.44
C ILE A 333 19.27 32.92 -29.78
N ASN A 334 20.57 32.65 -29.76
CA ASN A 334 21.43 32.73 -30.94
C ASN A 334 22.03 31.38 -31.34
N ARG A 335 21.79 30.33 -30.54
CA ARG A 335 22.22 28.97 -30.81
C ARG A 335 21.12 27.98 -30.43
N PHE A 336 20.82 27.06 -31.35
CA PHE A 336 19.91 25.94 -31.10
C PHE A 336 20.68 24.63 -31.26
N GLU A 337 20.57 23.74 -30.28
CA GLU A 337 21.37 22.53 -30.22
C GLU A 337 20.49 21.27 -30.10
N LEU A 338 20.82 20.26 -30.90
CA LEU A 338 20.26 18.93 -30.81
C LEU A 338 21.29 18.02 -30.15
N PHE A 339 20.97 17.53 -28.96
CA PHE A 339 21.83 16.62 -28.20
C PHE A 339 21.07 15.38 -27.76
N SER A 340 21.77 14.42 -27.13
CA SER A 340 21.11 13.46 -26.25
C SER A 340 22.07 12.87 -25.23
N ASP A 341 21.60 12.60 -24.01
CA ASP A 341 22.31 11.85 -22.98
C ASP A 341 21.79 10.42 -22.76
N GLY A 342 20.83 9.95 -23.57
CA GLY A 342 20.25 8.63 -23.40
C GLY A 342 18.74 8.61 -23.64
N GLU A 343 18.03 7.76 -22.91
CA GLU A 343 16.58 7.90 -22.72
C GLU A 343 16.38 8.38 -21.29
N GLY A 344 15.51 9.35 -21.03
CA GLY A 344 15.36 10.00 -19.74
C GLY A 344 16.61 10.75 -19.27
N SER A 345 16.58 11.25 -18.02
CA SER A 345 17.59 12.15 -17.43
C SER A 345 17.41 13.60 -17.86
N MET A 346 18.00 14.03 -18.98
CA MET A 346 18.08 15.45 -19.35
C MET A 346 17.24 15.74 -20.60
N LEU A 347 16.05 16.33 -20.41
CA LEU A 347 15.11 16.58 -21.51
C LEU A 347 15.57 17.75 -22.41
N ALA A 348 16.15 18.78 -21.80
CA ALA A 348 16.62 19.98 -22.45
C ALA A 348 17.55 20.75 -21.51
N PHE A 349 18.17 21.80 -22.02
CA PHE A 349 18.74 22.86 -21.19
C PHE A 349 18.84 24.18 -21.95
N VAL A 350 18.98 25.23 -21.16
CA VAL A 350 19.34 26.56 -21.61
C VAL A 350 20.67 26.98 -20.96
N ASP A 351 21.63 27.38 -21.79
CA ASP A 351 22.89 27.98 -21.35
C ASP A 351 22.91 29.47 -21.73
N ILE A 352 23.05 30.34 -20.73
CA ILE A 352 22.92 31.80 -20.86
C ILE A 352 24.25 32.44 -20.48
N THR A 353 24.81 33.18 -21.44
CA THR A 353 26.09 33.88 -21.31
C THR A 353 25.98 35.27 -21.94
N GLU A 354 26.96 36.14 -21.73
CA GLU A 354 27.09 37.44 -22.42
C GLU A 354 27.22 37.26 -23.94
N ALA A 355 27.69 36.10 -24.41
CA ALA A 355 27.78 35.78 -25.83
C ALA A 355 26.41 35.44 -26.45
N GLY A 356 25.39 35.19 -25.64
CA GLY A 356 24.02 34.87 -26.02
C GLY A 356 23.52 33.57 -25.41
N VAL A 357 22.34 33.13 -25.85
CA VAL A 357 21.62 31.99 -25.28
C VAL A 357 21.67 30.79 -26.23
N THR A 358 22.12 29.66 -25.68
CA THR A 358 21.99 28.34 -26.29
C THR A 358 20.76 27.65 -25.75
N PHE A 359 19.84 27.28 -26.64
CA PHE A 359 18.68 26.45 -26.32
C PHE A 359 18.91 25.05 -26.88
N ALA A 360 18.95 24.04 -26.01
CA ALA A 360 19.34 22.69 -26.38
C ALA A 360 18.23 21.69 -26.05
N MET A 361 17.93 20.79 -26.99
CA MET A 361 16.85 19.80 -26.88
C MET A 361 17.38 18.37 -27.01
N ASP A 362 16.95 17.48 -26.10
CA ASP A 362 17.20 16.04 -26.25
C ASP A 362 16.25 15.44 -27.29
N ILE A 363 16.84 14.97 -28.38
CA ILE A 363 16.12 14.42 -29.53
C ILE A 363 15.47 13.05 -29.28
N ARG A 364 15.85 12.34 -28.21
CA ARG A 364 15.29 11.03 -27.85
C ARG A 364 14.14 11.13 -26.85
N ASP A 365 14.16 12.14 -26.00
CA ASP A 365 13.21 12.25 -24.89
C ASP A 365 11.98 13.11 -25.19
N ASN A 366 12.07 14.00 -26.18
CA ASN A 366 10.98 14.89 -26.56
C ASN A 366 10.17 14.34 -27.76
N GLN A 367 9.91 13.03 -27.77
CA GLN A 367 9.17 12.34 -28.84
C GLN A 367 7.64 12.39 -28.65
N ASP A 368 7.19 12.73 -27.44
CA ASP A 368 5.79 12.91 -27.09
C ASP A 368 5.45 14.40 -26.95
N ARG A 369 4.35 14.84 -27.60
CA ARG A 369 4.01 16.26 -27.72
C ARG A 369 3.66 16.94 -26.40
N PRO A 370 2.80 16.38 -25.53
CA PRO A 370 2.57 16.93 -24.19
C PRO A 370 3.86 17.18 -23.41
N SER A 371 4.74 16.18 -23.40
CA SER A 371 6.04 16.26 -22.73
C SER A 371 6.92 17.35 -23.31
N GLU A 372 7.06 17.37 -24.64
CA GLU A 372 7.83 18.39 -25.34
C GLU A 372 7.30 19.81 -25.05
N TYR A 373 5.99 20.03 -25.07
CA TYR A 373 5.43 21.37 -24.84
C TYR A 373 5.72 21.84 -23.41
N ARG A 374 5.62 20.95 -22.42
CA ARG A 374 6.02 21.26 -21.04
C ARG A 374 7.51 21.55 -20.93
N THR A 375 8.36 20.78 -21.61
CA THR A 375 9.81 21.04 -21.68
C THR A 375 10.10 22.40 -22.30
N LEU A 376 9.47 22.75 -23.42
CA LEU A 376 9.64 24.05 -24.07
C LEU A 376 9.22 25.20 -23.15
N ILE A 377 8.08 25.07 -22.45
CA ILE A 377 7.62 26.07 -21.47
C ILE A 377 8.58 26.18 -20.29
N HIS A 378 9.16 25.07 -19.83
CA HIS A 378 10.15 25.03 -18.76
C HIS A 378 11.43 25.79 -19.16
N GLU A 379 12.02 25.45 -20.30
CA GLU A 379 13.24 26.11 -20.78
C GLU A 379 13.01 27.59 -21.11
N PHE A 380 11.84 27.92 -21.68
CA PHE A 380 11.44 29.31 -21.86
C PHE A 380 11.40 30.07 -20.54
N ALA A 381 10.93 29.45 -19.45
CA ALA A 381 10.93 30.07 -18.13
C ALA A 381 12.35 30.42 -17.65
N HIS A 382 13.37 29.62 -18.00
CA HIS A 382 14.77 29.98 -17.74
C HIS A 382 15.20 31.21 -18.56
N VAL A 383 14.91 31.22 -19.87
CA VAL A 383 15.23 32.38 -20.74
C VAL A 383 14.58 33.66 -20.21
N TYR A 384 13.32 33.59 -19.79
CA TYR A 384 12.56 34.72 -19.28
C TYR A 384 13.05 35.19 -17.90
N SER A 385 13.35 34.27 -16.98
CA SER A 385 13.62 34.61 -15.56
C SER A 385 15.08 34.79 -15.20
N LEU A 386 16.00 34.48 -16.12
CA LEU A 386 17.44 34.56 -15.89
C LEU A 386 18.16 35.39 -16.98
N PRO A 387 17.66 36.58 -17.36
CA PRO A 387 18.33 37.39 -18.36
C PRO A 387 19.75 37.72 -17.88
N ILE A 388 20.75 37.66 -18.76
CA ILE A 388 22.16 37.73 -18.36
C ILE A 388 22.51 39.07 -17.68
N GLU A 389 21.79 40.14 -18.00
CA GLU A 389 21.89 41.43 -17.35
C GLU A 389 21.51 41.44 -15.86
N ASP A 390 20.85 40.40 -15.34
CA ASP A 390 20.55 40.22 -13.93
C ASP A 390 21.74 39.67 -13.13
N PHE A 391 22.84 39.30 -13.80
CA PHE A 391 24.01 38.70 -13.18
C PHE A 391 25.25 39.61 -13.26
N ASN A 392 26.15 39.48 -12.28
CA ASN A 392 27.47 40.14 -12.28
C ASN A 392 28.59 39.25 -12.83
N HIS A 393 28.23 38.11 -13.45
CA HIS A 393 29.13 37.15 -14.06
C HIS A 393 28.58 36.69 -15.42
N ASP A 394 29.43 36.01 -16.20
CA ASP A 394 29.13 35.51 -17.55
C ASP A 394 28.47 34.11 -17.48
N ASP A 395 27.52 33.98 -16.57
CA ASP A 395 26.70 32.78 -16.32
C ASP A 395 25.48 33.15 -15.44
N THR A 396 24.65 32.14 -15.14
CA THR A 396 23.47 32.27 -14.28
C THR A 396 23.66 31.62 -12.91
N GLU A 397 24.87 31.68 -12.35
CA GLU A 397 25.09 31.25 -10.97
C GLU A 397 24.44 32.23 -9.98
N LEU A 398 23.56 31.71 -9.11
CA LEU A 398 22.75 32.53 -8.20
C LEU A 398 23.58 33.33 -7.18
N GLU A 399 24.86 32.99 -6.98
CA GLU A 399 25.76 33.79 -6.12
C GLU A 399 26.14 35.16 -6.73
N TYR A 400 25.97 35.33 -8.05
CA TYR A 400 26.22 36.58 -8.77
C TYR A 400 24.95 37.34 -9.14
N LEU A 401 23.78 36.82 -8.77
CA LEU A 401 22.47 37.44 -9.02
C LEU A 401 22.38 38.83 -8.36
N LYS A 402 21.89 39.81 -9.10
CA LYS A 402 21.65 41.18 -8.62
C LYS A 402 20.37 41.23 -7.78
N GLU A 403 20.37 42.14 -6.81
CA GLU A 403 19.16 42.53 -6.08
C GLU A 403 18.15 43.19 -7.04
N ASP A 404 16.88 43.26 -6.63
CA ASP A 404 15.77 43.87 -7.39
C ASP A 404 15.53 43.25 -8.79
N THR A 405 15.78 41.93 -8.92
CA THR A 405 15.51 41.12 -10.11
C THR A 405 14.36 40.15 -9.85
N LEU A 406 13.69 39.66 -10.90
CA LEU A 406 12.58 38.71 -10.77
C LEU A 406 12.98 37.48 -9.95
N MET A 407 14.16 36.90 -10.25
CA MET A 407 14.66 35.73 -9.54
C MET A 407 15.06 36.06 -8.10
N ALA A 408 15.61 37.25 -7.82
CA ALA A 408 15.95 37.65 -6.45
C ALA A 408 14.69 37.82 -5.60
N ASP A 409 13.64 38.44 -6.14
CA ASP A 409 12.35 38.60 -5.48
C ASP A 409 11.68 37.24 -5.22
N PHE A 410 11.76 36.32 -6.18
CA PHE A 410 11.27 34.95 -6.02
C PHE A 410 11.99 34.20 -4.90
N ILE A 411 13.33 34.32 -4.84
CA ILE A 411 14.16 33.73 -3.79
C ILE A 411 13.82 34.31 -2.42
N ASP A 412 13.76 35.63 -2.30
CA ASP A 412 13.45 36.31 -1.04
C ASP A 412 12.08 35.89 -0.51
N ARG A 413 11.07 35.87 -1.39
CA ARG A 413 9.69 35.55 -1.01
C ARG A 413 9.48 34.09 -0.65
N PHE A 414 10.09 33.14 -1.37
CA PHE A 414 9.73 31.72 -1.25
C PHE A 414 10.84 30.79 -0.73
N TRP A 415 12.11 31.17 -0.87
CA TRP A 415 13.25 30.33 -0.51
C TRP A 415 14.03 30.76 0.72
N SER A 416 13.86 32.01 1.18
CA SER A 416 14.55 32.55 2.37
C SER A 416 14.39 31.69 3.63
N GLN A 417 13.26 31.00 3.75
CA GLN A 417 12.96 30.07 4.86
C GLN A 417 13.88 28.83 4.92
N TYR A 418 14.45 28.39 3.80
CA TYR A 418 15.26 27.16 3.74
C TYR A 418 16.71 27.40 4.14
N GLY A 419 17.17 28.66 4.07
CA GLY A 419 18.55 29.07 4.34
C GLY A 419 19.47 28.96 3.11
N GLU A 420 20.49 29.82 3.06
CA GLU A 420 21.38 30.02 1.90
C GLU A 420 22.00 28.72 1.34
N ALA A 421 22.32 27.77 2.21
CA ALA A 421 22.92 26.50 1.81
C ALA A 421 22.01 25.62 0.93
N TRP A 422 20.73 25.96 0.77
CA TRP A 422 19.77 25.27 -0.09
C TRP A 422 19.45 26.03 -1.39
N ILE A 423 19.80 27.32 -1.49
CA ILE A 423 19.62 28.14 -2.70
C ILE A 423 20.37 27.53 -3.88
N GLU A 424 21.62 27.13 -3.66
CA GLU A 424 22.38 26.39 -4.67
C GLU A 424 22.77 25.02 -4.10
N ASN A 425 22.01 23.98 -4.45
CA ASN A 425 22.21 22.65 -3.89
C ASN A 425 22.86 21.64 -4.84
N LYS A 426 23.40 22.09 -5.99
CA LYS A 426 24.12 21.24 -6.96
C LYS A 426 25.25 20.38 -6.36
N TYR A 427 25.85 20.82 -5.26
CA TYR A 427 26.93 20.09 -4.57
C TYR A 427 26.43 19.09 -3.52
N LYS A 428 25.13 19.05 -3.24
CA LYS A 428 24.55 18.11 -2.27
C LYS A 428 24.34 16.75 -2.91
N SER A 429 24.49 15.70 -2.11
CA SER A 429 24.22 14.34 -2.55
C SER A 429 22.73 14.09 -2.81
N ASP A 430 22.40 13.16 -3.69
CA ASP A 430 20.99 12.80 -3.97
C ASP A 430 20.18 12.46 -2.70
N PRO A 431 20.72 11.75 -1.69
CA PRO A 431 20.01 11.55 -0.43
C PRO A 431 19.68 12.83 0.33
N GLU A 432 20.56 13.85 0.29
CA GLU A 432 20.31 15.14 0.94
C GLU A 432 19.22 15.93 0.21
N ARG A 433 19.27 15.97 -1.12
CA ARG A 433 18.25 16.60 -1.97
C ARG A 433 16.88 15.92 -1.80
N GLN A 434 16.86 14.59 -1.79
CA GLN A 434 15.65 13.82 -1.54
C GLN A 434 15.10 14.06 -0.14
N ALA A 435 15.97 14.16 0.88
CA ALA A 435 15.54 14.46 2.24
C ALA A 435 14.94 15.87 2.35
N PHE A 436 15.53 16.85 1.66
CA PHE A 436 14.99 18.21 1.58
C PHE A 436 13.61 18.24 0.94
N TYR A 437 13.43 17.64 -0.23
CA TYR A 437 12.13 17.53 -0.86
C TYR A 437 11.11 16.82 0.05
N ASN A 438 11.47 15.68 0.64
CA ASN A 438 10.57 14.91 1.50
C ASN A 438 10.10 15.69 2.73
N ASN A 439 10.94 16.57 3.27
CA ASN A 439 10.58 17.42 4.40
C ASN A 439 9.73 18.64 4.00
N ASN A 440 9.74 19.00 2.71
CA ASN A 440 9.08 20.18 2.15
C ASN A 440 8.12 19.80 1.00
N VAL A 441 7.51 18.61 1.04
CA VAL A 441 6.72 18.04 -0.07
C VAL A 441 5.49 18.87 -0.47
N ASN A 442 5.03 19.74 0.42
CA ASN A 442 3.90 20.64 0.15
C ASN A 442 4.35 21.91 -0.58
N ASP A 443 5.66 22.15 -0.67
CA ASP A 443 6.22 23.40 -1.18
C ASP A 443 6.62 23.28 -2.66
N PHE A 444 6.64 22.05 -3.18
CA PHE A 444 7.06 21.70 -4.53
C PHE A 444 6.08 20.68 -5.16
N PHE A 445 5.86 20.76 -6.46
CA PHE A 445 5.11 19.80 -7.27
C PHE A 445 5.91 18.51 -7.47
N GLU A 446 7.22 18.61 -7.67
CA GLU A 446 8.09 17.45 -7.94
C GLU A 446 9.51 17.59 -7.35
N PRO A 447 10.27 16.48 -7.20
CA PRO A 447 11.60 16.52 -6.58
C PRO A 447 12.62 17.39 -7.32
N TYR A 448 12.55 17.45 -8.65
CA TYR A 448 13.47 18.24 -9.47
C TYR A 448 13.34 19.76 -9.20
N GLN A 449 12.12 20.21 -8.89
CA GLN A 449 11.83 21.57 -8.45
C GLN A 449 12.61 22.01 -7.20
N ALA A 450 12.89 21.07 -6.29
CA ALA A 450 13.51 21.35 -5.00
C ALA A 450 15.05 21.44 -5.08
N THR A 451 15.62 21.49 -6.29
CA THR A 451 17.07 21.46 -6.51
C THR A 451 17.70 22.86 -6.47
N ASN A 452 17.02 23.87 -6.96
CA ASN A 452 17.40 25.26 -6.78
C ASN A 452 16.19 26.15 -7.15
N PRO A 453 16.24 27.46 -6.83
CA PRO A 453 15.21 28.42 -7.21
C PRO A 453 14.95 28.55 -8.71
N LYS A 454 15.95 28.29 -9.57
CA LYS A 454 15.80 28.36 -11.04
C LYS A 454 14.83 27.28 -11.52
N GLU A 455 15.04 26.03 -11.11
CA GLU A 455 14.12 24.92 -11.39
C GLU A 455 12.75 25.15 -10.73
N ASP A 456 12.73 25.76 -9.55
CA ASP A 456 11.48 26.04 -8.84
C ASP A 456 10.60 27.04 -9.57
N PHE A 457 11.20 28.13 -10.06
CA PHE A 457 10.49 29.08 -10.90
C PHE A 457 10.04 28.43 -12.20
N ALA A 458 10.91 27.67 -12.89
CA ALA A 458 10.59 27.07 -14.18
C ALA A 458 9.39 26.12 -14.11
N ILE A 459 9.35 25.22 -13.12
CA ILE A 459 8.20 24.31 -12.92
C ILE A 459 6.97 25.07 -12.42
N THR A 460 7.12 26.10 -11.58
CA THR A 460 6.01 26.96 -11.18
C THR A 460 5.39 27.67 -12.39
N PHE A 461 6.23 28.12 -13.33
CA PHE A 461 5.80 28.76 -14.57
C PHE A 461 5.08 27.78 -15.49
N VAL A 462 5.58 26.54 -15.64
CA VAL A 462 4.85 25.46 -16.33
C VAL A 462 3.46 25.30 -15.74
N GLU A 463 3.34 25.14 -14.42
CA GLU A 463 2.04 24.99 -13.76
C GLU A 463 1.15 26.24 -13.92
N PHE A 464 1.73 27.43 -13.92
CA PHE A 464 0.99 28.67 -14.18
C PHE A 464 0.40 28.71 -15.58
N VAL A 465 1.14 28.28 -16.60
CA VAL A 465 0.68 28.24 -17.99
C VAL A 465 -0.33 27.11 -18.19
N THR A 466 0.00 25.89 -17.76
CA THR A 466 -0.75 24.67 -18.13
C THR A 466 -1.90 24.33 -17.19
N SER A 467 -2.03 25.00 -16.04
CA SER A 467 -3.10 24.75 -15.07
C SER A 467 -3.98 25.98 -14.85
N ARG A 468 -5.19 25.75 -14.32
CA ARG A 468 -6.04 26.85 -13.81
C ARG A 468 -5.46 27.37 -12.50
N MET A 469 -5.68 28.64 -12.20
CA MET A 469 -5.25 29.24 -10.94
C MET A 469 -5.76 28.43 -9.73
N PRO A 470 -4.88 27.96 -8.83
CA PRO A 470 -5.28 27.23 -7.63
C PRO A 470 -6.15 28.05 -6.67
N GLU A 471 -7.01 27.38 -5.91
CA GLU A 471 -7.86 28.00 -4.87
C GLU A 471 -7.03 28.65 -3.74
N SER A 472 -7.56 29.73 -3.16
CA SER A 472 -6.90 30.49 -2.06
C SER A 472 -6.76 29.66 -0.77
N GLY A 473 -5.65 29.83 -0.04
CA GLY A 473 -5.40 29.13 1.23
C GLY A 473 -4.81 27.72 1.07
N SER A 474 -4.12 27.49 -0.04
CA SER A 474 -3.50 26.21 -0.36
C SER A 474 -1.98 26.22 -0.15
N GLN A 475 -1.35 25.06 -0.32
CA GLN A 475 0.07 24.78 -0.02
C GLN A 475 1.02 25.77 -0.71
N LEU A 476 2.26 25.95 -0.21
CA LEU A 476 3.21 26.93 -0.75
C LEU A 476 3.43 26.80 -2.27
N LYS A 477 3.48 25.58 -2.83
CA LYS A 477 3.54 25.39 -4.29
C LYS A 477 2.40 26.07 -5.07
N ASN A 478 1.20 26.10 -4.50
CA ASN A 478 0.04 26.76 -5.12
C ASN A 478 0.10 28.28 -4.94
N VAL A 479 0.66 28.75 -3.81
CA VAL A 479 0.91 30.18 -3.59
C VAL A 479 1.87 30.71 -4.64
N LYS A 480 2.96 29.98 -4.95
CA LYS A 480 3.92 30.35 -6.00
C LYS A 480 3.25 30.50 -7.36
N VAL A 481 2.37 29.57 -7.75
CA VAL A 481 1.59 29.69 -9.00
C VAL A 481 0.67 30.91 -8.96
N ARG A 482 -0.01 31.14 -7.84
CA ARG A 482 -0.92 32.28 -7.66
C ARG A 482 -0.18 33.62 -7.69
N SER A 483 1.06 33.71 -7.19
CA SER A 483 1.82 34.96 -7.22
C SER A 483 2.19 35.41 -8.64
N LEU A 484 2.27 34.49 -9.61
CA LEU A 484 2.50 34.87 -11.01
C LEU A 484 1.31 35.63 -11.62
N TYR A 485 0.11 35.54 -11.03
CA TYR A 485 -1.04 36.36 -11.41
C TYR A 485 -1.02 37.78 -10.81
N GLU A 486 -0.03 38.13 -9.99
CA GLU A 486 0.13 39.49 -9.45
C GLU A 486 0.81 40.43 -10.47
N ASP A 487 1.44 39.87 -11.50
CA ASP A 487 2.14 40.60 -12.55
C ASP A 487 1.32 40.61 -13.86
N PRO A 488 0.85 41.78 -14.32
CA PRO A 488 0.16 41.93 -15.60
C PRO A 488 0.94 41.38 -16.80
N GLU A 489 2.27 41.46 -16.79
CA GLU A 489 3.10 41.00 -17.89
C GLU A 489 3.10 39.48 -17.99
N LEU A 490 3.21 38.77 -16.87
CA LEU A 490 3.10 37.32 -16.82
C LEU A 490 1.70 36.84 -17.20
N VAL A 491 0.65 37.55 -16.79
CA VAL A 491 -0.73 37.22 -17.17
C VAL A 491 -0.96 37.40 -18.68
N ARG A 492 -0.41 38.48 -19.27
CA ARG A 492 -0.39 38.69 -20.73
C ARG A 492 0.32 37.53 -21.42
N LEU A 493 1.54 37.21 -20.97
CA LEU A 493 2.39 36.17 -21.54
C LEU A 493 1.72 34.79 -21.50
N ARG A 494 1.01 34.46 -20.41
CA ARG A 494 0.21 33.23 -20.34
C ARG A 494 -0.86 33.16 -21.41
N VAL A 495 -1.58 34.26 -21.67
CA VAL A 495 -2.60 34.32 -22.71
C VAL A 495 -1.98 34.11 -24.09
N ASP A 496 -0.88 34.82 -24.39
CA ASP A 496 -0.16 34.70 -25.67
C ASP A 496 0.30 33.25 -25.91
N ILE A 497 0.98 32.64 -24.93
CA ILE A 497 1.48 31.26 -25.04
C ILE A 497 0.33 30.28 -25.29
N LEU A 498 -0.75 30.34 -24.49
CA LEU A 498 -1.88 29.42 -24.63
C LEU A 498 -2.64 29.62 -25.94
N SER A 499 -2.77 30.87 -26.39
CA SER A 499 -3.38 31.19 -27.69
C SER A 499 -2.55 30.61 -28.84
N ASN A 500 -1.24 30.83 -28.83
CA ASN A 500 -0.33 30.34 -29.86
C ASN A 500 -0.33 28.80 -29.95
N ILE A 501 -0.24 28.11 -28.81
CA ILE A 501 -0.29 26.64 -28.77
C ILE A 501 -1.66 26.14 -29.29
N LEU A 502 -2.75 26.79 -28.89
CA LEU A 502 -4.10 26.45 -29.35
C LEU A 502 -4.26 26.62 -30.86
N GLU A 503 -3.75 27.71 -31.43
CA GLU A 503 -3.79 27.96 -32.88
C GLU A 503 -2.94 26.95 -33.64
N TYR A 504 -1.75 26.66 -33.16
CA TYR A 504 -0.87 25.62 -33.71
C TYR A 504 -1.56 24.25 -33.75
N GLU A 505 -2.16 23.82 -32.63
CA GLU A 505 -2.85 22.52 -32.55
C GLU A 505 -4.11 22.46 -33.44
N LYS A 506 -4.83 23.57 -33.59
CA LYS A 506 -5.95 23.67 -34.52
C LYS A 506 -5.48 23.50 -35.96
N GLU A 507 -4.42 24.19 -36.36
CA GLU A 507 -3.88 24.09 -37.72
C GLU A 507 -3.36 22.67 -38.02
N ARG A 508 -2.60 22.08 -37.08
CA ARG A 508 -2.15 20.70 -37.18
C ARG A 508 -3.31 19.72 -37.36
N ALA A 509 -4.33 19.80 -36.50
CA ALA A 509 -5.50 18.93 -36.58
C ALA A 509 -6.27 19.10 -37.91
N LEU A 510 -6.32 20.32 -38.45
CA LEU A 510 -6.90 20.59 -39.78
C LEU A 510 -6.06 19.98 -40.91
N ASN A 511 -4.73 20.05 -40.84
CA ASN A 511 -3.82 19.47 -41.83
C ASN A 511 -3.91 17.93 -41.84
N GLU A 512 -3.95 17.31 -40.67
CA GLU A 512 -4.16 15.86 -40.53
C GLU A 512 -5.52 15.41 -41.09
N ALA A 513 -6.59 16.15 -40.80
CA ALA A 513 -7.92 15.87 -41.35
C ALA A 513 -7.97 16.01 -42.88
N GLN A 514 -7.09 16.84 -43.47
CA GLN A 514 -6.96 17.04 -44.92
C GLN A 514 -5.99 16.05 -45.58
N GLY A 515 -5.34 15.16 -44.82
CA GLY A 515 -4.35 14.21 -45.34
C GLY A 515 -3.06 14.87 -45.84
N LYS A 516 -2.75 16.06 -45.32
CA LYS A 516 -1.44 16.70 -45.49
C LYS A 516 -0.62 16.33 -44.25
N SER A 517 0.23 15.31 -44.39
CA SER A 517 1.31 15.05 -43.44
C SER A 517 2.59 15.62 -44.03
#